data_AF-A0A1B4XFT1-F1
#
_entry.id   AF-A0A1B4XFT1-F1
#
_cell.length_a   1.000
_cell.length_b   1.000
_cell.length_c   1.000
_cell.angle_alpha   90.00
_cell.angle_beta   90.00
_cell.angle_gamma   90.00
#
_symmetry.space_group_name_H-M   'P 1'
#
loop_
_entity.id
_entity.type
_entity.pdbx_description
1 polymer ?
#
loop_
_entity_poly.entity_id
_entity_poly.type
_entity_poly.pdbx_seq_one_letter_code
_entity_poly.pdbx_strand_id
1 'polypeptide(L)' 'MREIIVCLAVVGALSAAGCTERAWYEGTKQSQRNECYKMPPSAREECLKALESEGYDEYQRQRQEELKK' A
#
# COMPACT_ATOMS: atom_id res chain seq x y z
N MET A 1 26.95 4.62 -26.89
CA MET A 1 27.26 5.20 -25.57
C MET A 1 26.20 6.19 -25.10
N ARG A 2 25.84 7.22 -25.89
CA ARG A 2 24.76 8.18 -25.55
C ARG A 2 23.42 7.51 -25.23
N GLU A 3 22.98 6.57 -26.06
CA GLU A 3 21.71 5.84 -25.87
C GLU A 3 21.70 4.98 -24.59
N ILE A 4 22.83 4.38 -24.22
CA ILE A 4 22.97 3.55 -23.01
C ILE A 4 22.89 4.41 -21.75
N ILE A 5 23.51 5.59 -21.79
CA ILE A 5 23.47 6.57 -20.69
C ILE A 5 22.04 7.09 -20.50
N VAL A 6 21.32 7.34 -21.59
CA VAL A 6 19.91 7.76 -21.53
C VAL A 6 19.03 6.66 -20.93
N CYS A 7 19.20 5.40 -21.35
CA CYS A 7 18.46 4.28 -20.75
C CYS A 7 18.74 4.11 -19.25
N LEU A 8 20.01 4.22 -18.84
CA LEU A 8 20.39 4.14 -17.42
C LEU A 8 19.81 5.29 -16.60
N ALA A 9 19.79 6.51 -17.14
CA ALA A 9 19.21 7.68 -16.48
C ALA A 9 17.69 7.55 -16.31
N VAL A 10 16.98 7.02 -17.33
CA VAL A 10 15.52 6.80 -17.27
C VAL A 10 15.16 5.72 -16.25
N VAL A 11 15.90 4.60 -16.22
CA VAL A 11 15.68 3.53 -15.25
C VAL A 11 15.97 4.00 -13.81
N GLY A 12 17.03 4.79 -13.62
CA GLY A 12 17.33 5.41 -12.34
C GLY A 12 16.22 6.36 -11.86
N ALA A 13 15.69 7.21 -12.73
CA ALA A 13 14.60 8.13 -12.39
C ALA A 13 13.30 7.41 -11.99
N LEU A 14 12.98 6.29 -12.65
CA LEU A 14 11.78 5.49 -12.36
C LEU A 14 11.85 4.79 -10.98
N SER A 15 13.06 4.42 -10.53
CA SER A 15 13.25 3.82 -9.21
C SER A 15 12.93 4.77 -8.05
N ALA A 16 13.04 6.09 -8.25
CA ALA A 16 12.70 7.10 -7.25
C ALA A 16 11.18 7.36 -7.15
N ALA A 17 10.39 7.01 -8.17
CA ALA A 17 8.97 7.35 -8.25
C ALA A 17 8.02 6.27 -7.68
N GLY A 18 8.51 5.06 -7.35
CA GLY A 18 7.64 3.87 -7.27
C GLY A 18 7.51 3.13 -5.93
N CYS A 19 8.29 3.44 -4.89
CA CYS A 19 8.27 2.66 -3.64
C CYS A 19 7.86 3.48 -2.42
N THR A 20 6.75 4.23 -2.51
CA THR A 20 6.21 4.86 -1.30
C THR A 20 5.38 3.84 -0.52
N GLU A 21 5.68 3.65 0.77
CA GLU A 21 4.93 2.73 1.63
C GLU A 21 3.43 3.09 1.69
N ARG A 22 3.10 4.35 1.45
CA ARG A 22 1.72 4.85 1.34
C ARG A 22 0.99 4.31 0.12
N ALA A 23 1.62 4.30 -1.06
CA ALA A 23 1.00 3.73 -2.25
C ALA A 23 0.77 2.21 -2.09
N TRP A 24 1.71 1.51 -1.45
CA TRP A 24 1.57 0.10 -1.11
C TRP A 24 0.44 -0.16 -0.12
N TYR A 25 0.35 0.64 0.94
CA TYR A 25 -0.74 0.56 1.91
C TYR A 25 -2.10 0.79 1.25
N GLU A 26 -2.26 1.87 0.49
CA GLU A 26 -3.53 2.19 -0.17
C GLU A 26 -3.94 1.12 -1.18
N GLY A 27 -2.98 0.60 -1.97
CA GLY A 27 -3.23 -0.52 -2.89
C GLY A 27 -3.69 -1.78 -2.16
N THR A 28 -3.07 -2.10 -1.02
CA THR A 28 -3.44 -3.26 -0.20
C THR A 28 -4.81 -3.07 0.45
N LYS A 29 -5.08 -1.89 1.00
CA LYS A 29 -6.37 -1.51 1.59
C LYS A 29 -7.51 -1.58 0.56
N GLN A 30 -7.23 -1.21 -0.68
CA GLN A 30 -8.20 -1.35 -1.77
C GLN A 30 -8.51 -2.81 -2.12
N SER A 31 -7.51 -3.70 -2.11
CA SER A 31 -7.72 -5.14 -2.30
C SER A 31 -8.60 -5.71 -1.19
N GLN A 32 -8.32 -5.38 0.06
CA GLN A 32 -9.10 -5.83 1.22
C GLN A 32 -10.55 -5.31 1.18
N ARG A 33 -10.76 -4.05 0.76
CA ARG A 33 -12.13 -3.54 0.50
C ARG A 33 -12.86 -4.38 -0.53
N ASN A 34 -12.22 -4.76 -1.62
CA ASN A 34 -12.81 -5.63 -2.64
C ASN A 34 -13.17 -7.01 -2.08
N GLU A 35 -12.41 -7.54 -1.12
CA GLU A 35 -12.75 -8.79 -0.43
C GLU A 35 -13.98 -8.65 0.45
N CYS A 36 -14.12 -7.54 1.20
CA CYS A 36 -15.33 -7.28 1.99
C CYS A 36 -16.60 -7.27 1.11
N TYR A 37 -16.52 -6.72 -0.10
CA TYR A 37 -17.67 -6.68 -1.02
C TYR A 37 -18.11 -8.06 -1.51
N LYS A 38 -17.23 -9.08 -1.47
CA LYS A 38 -17.57 -10.47 -1.78
C LYS A 38 -18.33 -11.17 -0.65
N MET A 39 -18.33 -10.61 0.56
CA MET A 39 -19.00 -11.18 1.72
C MET A 39 -20.51 -10.87 1.74
N PRO A 40 -21.31 -11.66 2.48
CA PRO A 40 -22.72 -11.36 2.74
C PRO A 40 -22.92 -9.98 3.39
N PRO A 41 -24.10 -9.35 3.26
CA PRO A 41 -24.34 -7.98 3.72
C PRO A 41 -23.97 -7.71 5.18
N SER A 42 -24.30 -8.63 6.09
CA SER A 42 -23.98 -8.50 7.52
C SER A 42 -22.46 -8.50 7.79
N ALA A 43 -21.73 -9.42 7.16
CA ALA A 43 -20.28 -9.52 7.32
C ALA A 43 -19.53 -8.41 6.58
N ARG A 44 -20.09 -7.89 5.48
CA ARG A 44 -19.50 -6.78 4.71
C ARG A 44 -19.37 -5.51 5.54
N GLU A 45 -20.44 -5.11 6.24
CA GLU A 45 -20.44 -3.88 7.02
C GLU A 45 -19.40 -3.92 8.13
N GLU A 46 -19.32 -5.04 8.84
CA GLU A 46 -18.32 -5.26 9.88
C GLU A 46 -16.89 -5.24 9.30
N CYS A 47 -16.67 -5.90 8.16
CA CYS A 47 -15.39 -5.94 7.45
C CYS A 47 -14.92 -4.54 7.02
N LEU A 48 -15.82 -3.75 6.40
CA LEU A 48 -15.51 -2.39 5.97
C LEU A 48 -15.20 -1.48 7.16
N LYS A 49 -15.96 -1.60 8.25
CA LYS A 49 -15.74 -0.81 9.47
C LYS A 49 -14.38 -1.10 10.12
N ALA A 50 -13.96 -2.37 10.13
CA ALA A 50 -12.62 -2.74 10.61
C ALA A 50 -11.52 -2.10 9.76
N LEU A 51 -11.64 -2.14 8.43
CA LEU A 51 -10.69 -1.53 7.49
C LEU A 51 -10.58 -0.01 7.60
N GLU A 52 -11.67 0.68 7.90
CA GLU A 52 -11.68 2.13 8.08
C GLU A 52 -11.08 2.56 9.42
N SER A 53 -11.12 1.69 10.43
CA SER A 53 -10.59 1.98 11.77
C SER A 53 -9.06 2.12 11.80
N GLU A 54 -8.35 1.48 10.88
CA GLU A 54 -6.90 1.63 10.73
C GLU A 54 -6.57 2.76 9.74
N GLY A 55 -6.07 3.88 10.27
CA GLY A 55 -5.46 4.94 9.47
C GLY A 55 -4.03 4.58 9.05
N TYR A 56 -3.52 5.21 7.99
CA TYR A 56 -2.15 4.97 7.49
C TYR A 56 -1.07 5.22 8.55
N ASP A 57 -1.23 6.26 9.37
CA ASP A 57 -0.24 6.63 10.38
C ASP A 57 -0.18 5.62 11.54
N GLU A 58 -1.34 5.07 11.91
CA GLU A 58 -1.45 4.01 12.92
C GLU A 58 -0.82 2.72 12.41
N TYR A 59 -1.13 2.33 11.17
CA TYR A 59 -0.51 1.20 10.48
C TYR A 59 1.02 1.34 10.42
N GLN A 60 1.51 2.53 10.08
CA GLN A 60 2.94 2.82 10.05
C GLN A 60 3.59 2.68 11.43
N ARG A 61 2.96 3.22 12.47
CA ARG A 61 3.46 3.10 13.85
C ARG A 61 3.56 1.64 14.27
N GLN A 62 2.49 0.86 14.10
CA GLN A 62 2.47 -0.56 14.47
C GLN A 62 3.55 -1.36 13.74
N ARG A 63 3.67 -1.15 12.43
CA ARG A 63 4.70 -1.83 11.62
C ARG A 63 6.12 -1.49 12.11
N GLN A 64 6.38 -0.24 12.47
CA GLN A 64 7.68 0.19 13.01
C GLN A 64 7.95 -0.38 14.42
N GLU A 65 6.92 -0.59 15.24
CA GLU A 65 7.03 -1.23 16.55
C GLU A 65 7.34 -2.74 16.41
N GLU A 66 6.69 -3.43 15.47
CA GLU A 66 6.96 -4.84 15.17
C GLU A 66 8.39 -5.07 14.66
N LEU A 67 8.89 -4.18 13.80
CA LEU A 67 10.25 -4.27 13.24
C LEU A 67 11.37 -3.99 14.26
N LYS A 68 11.04 -3.38 15.42
CA LYS A 68 11.99 -3.06 16.48
C LYS A 68 12.11 -4.14 17.56
N LYS A 69 11.30 -5.19 17.47
CA LYS A 69 11.28 -6.31 18.42
C LYS A 69 12.30 -7.39 18.04
#